data_AF-A0A2U8VLC2-F1
#
_entry.id   AF-A0A2U8VLC2-F1
#
_cell.length_a   1.000
_cell.length_b   1.000
_cell.length_c   1.000
_cell.angle_alpha   90.00
_cell.angle_beta   90.00
_cell.angle_gamma   90.00
#
_symmetry.space_group_name_H-M   'P 1'
#
loop_
_entity.id
_entity.type
_entity.pdbx_description
1 polymer ?
#
loop_
_entity_poly.entity_id
_entity_poly.type
_entity_poly.pdbx_seq_one_letter_code
_entity_poly.pdbx_strand_id
1 'polypeptide(L)'
;MRIRIALACLAALTGLSPGLSTAAQARPATRYVSFQPQVRGLSCLQPRTRAMIAQLTARVGPIEITSTCGGRHAHNSQHYRGAAVDFRPRGASVGATLAVLRGMPQVGGIGSYAGGLIHADTGPRRLAWHGRARHRVARAHRSYARYAVRRGPHRSGAV
;
A
#
# COMPACT_ATOMS: atom_id res chain seq x y z
N MET A 1 17.75 72.53 -30.46
CA MET A 1 16.56 72.59 -29.58
C MET A 1 16.34 71.20 -29.00
N ARG A 2 16.12 71.10 -27.69
CA ARG A 2 16.01 69.84 -26.91
C ARG A 2 14.63 69.20 -27.12
N ILE A 3 14.54 67.88 -27.12
CA ILE A 3 13.50 67.09 -26.40
C ILE A 3 14.09 65.71 -26.12
N ARG A 4 14.03 65.31 -24.84
CA ARG A 4 14.29 63.97 -24.31
C ARG A 4 12.94 63.34 -23.94
N ILE A 5 12.95 62.03 -23.65
CA ILE A 5 11.90 61.19 -23.00
C ILE A 5 11.03 60.48 -24.07
N ALA A 6 10.79 59.16 -24.07
CA ALA A 6 10.61 58.26 -22.94
C ALA A 6 11.16 56.83 -23.16
N LEU A 7 11.57 56.26 -22.03
CA LEU A 7 11.79 54.86 -21.73
C LEU A 7 10.48 54.05 -21.89
N ALA A 8 10.53 52.87 -22.49
CA ALA A 8 9.58 51.79 -22.20
C ALA A 8 10.26 50.43 -22.44
N CYS A 9 10.92 49.92 -21.41
CA CYS A 9 11.23 48.49 -21.29
C CYS A 9 9.90 47.73 -21.15
N LEU A 10 9.47 47.00 -22.17
CA LEU A 10 8.51 45.90 -21.98
C LEU A 10 9.30 44.61 -21.76
N ALA A 11 9.62 44.35 -20.51
CA ALA A 11 9.89 43.00 -20.03
C ALA A 11 8.68 42.56 -19.20
N ALA A 12 7.85 41.68 -19.75
CA ALA A 12 6.84 40.95 -18.99
C ALA A 12 7.09 39.45 -19.19
N LEU A 13 7.87 38.92 -18.25
CA LEU A 13 8.07 37.51 -18.01
C LEU A 13 6.79 36.87 -17.44
N THR A 14 6.61 35.61 -17.78
CA THR A 14 5.96 34.55 -16.98
C THR A 14 4.46 34.67 -16.70
N GLY A 15 3.66 33.97 -17.51
CA GLY A 15 2.40 33.35 -17.07
C GLY A 15 2.60 31.85 -16.92
N LEU A 16 2.98 31.40 -15.72
CA LEU A 16 2.99 29.98 -15.34
C LEU A 16 1.57 29.43 -15.51
N SER A 17 1.38 28.50 -16.44
CA SER A 17 0.20 27.64 -16.44
C SER A 17 0.18 26.87 -15.11
N PRO A 18 -0.87 26.96 -14.28
CA PRO A 18 -1.03 26.02 -13.19
C PRO A 18 -1.22 24.65 -13.83
N GLY A 19 -0.18 23.83 -13.79
CA GLY A 19 -0.33 22.41 -14.05
C GLY A 19 -1.36 21.90 -13.07
N LEU A 20 -2.57 21.63 -13.56
CA LEU A 20 -3.58 20.88 -12.84
C LEU A 20 -2.92 19.56 -12.47
N SER A 21 -2.38 19.52 -11.26
CA SER A 21 -2.09 18.27 -10.58
C SER A 21 -3.44 17.66 -10.33
N THR A 22 -3.94 16.88 -11.28
CA THR A 22 -4.92 15.85 -10.98
C THR A 22 -4.24 14.98 -9.94
N ALA A 23 -4.49 15.28 -8.66
CA ALA A 23 -4.27 14.34 -7.59
C ALA A 23 -4.92 13.06 -8.08
N ALA A 24 -4.09 12.09 -8.46
CA ALA A 24 -4.54 10.82 -8.99
C ALA A 24 -5.62 10.35 -8.03
N GLN A 25 -6.88 10.40 -8.47
CA GLN A 25 -8.01 10.05 -7.63
C GLN A 25 -7.72 8.62 -7.20
N ALA A 26 -7.32 8.43 -5.95
CA ALA A 26 -6.97 7.12 -5.44
C ALA A 26 -8.25 6.31 -5.58
N ARG A 27 -8.30 5.45 -6.61
CA ARG A 27 -9.46 4.59 -6.87
C ARG A 27 -9.81 3.97 -5.54
N PRO A 28 -11.05 4.14 -5.06
CA PRO A 28 -11.37 3.71 -3.71
C PRO A 28 -11.04 2.23 -3.63
N ALA A 29 -10.19 1.88 -2.66
CA ALA A 29 -9.67 0.53 -2.47
C ALA A 29 -10.80 -0.51 -2.37
N THR A 30 -12.04 -0.06 -2.18
CA THR A 30 -13.28 -0.83 -2.13
C THR A 30 -13.54 -1.69 -3.38
N ARG A 31 -13.09 -1.33 -4.60
CA ARG A 31 -13.30 -2.22 -5.77
C ARG A 31 -12.48 -3.52 -5.68
N TYR A 32 -11.38 -3.50 -4.94
CA TYR A 32 -10.45 -4.64 -4.82
C TYR A 32 -10.58 -5.37 -3.48
N VAL A 33 -11.61 -5.07 -2.71
CA VAL A 33 -11.85 -5.68 -1.40
C VAL A 33 -13.26 -6.26 -1.39
N SER A 34 -13.35 -7.58 -1.27
CA SER A 34 -14.57 -8.26 -0.84
C SER A 34 -14.46 -8.68 0.63
N PHE A 35 -15.61 -9.03 1.22
CA PHE A 35 -15.71 -9.38 2.62
C PHE A 35 -16.41 -10.72 2.77
N GLN A 36 -15.93 -11.56 3.70
CA GLN A 36 -16.74 -12.67 4.19
C GLN A 36 -17.93 -12.16 5.02
N PRO A 37 -19.05 -12.89 5.09
CA PRO A 37 -20.30 -12.41 5.71
C PRO A 37 -20.16 -11.90 7.14
N GLN A 38 -19.25 -12.46 7.93
CA GLN A 38 -19.01 -12.06 9.32
C GLN A 38 -18.23 -10.75 9.48
N VAL A 39 -17.62 -10.23 8.42
CA VAL A 39 -16.77 -9.04 8.50
C VAL A 39 -17.62 -7.78 8.41
N ARG A 40 -17.59 -6.96 9.48
CA ARG A 40 -18.36 -5.71 9.61
C ARG A 40 -17.80 -4.53 8.79
N GLY A 41 -16.81 -4.78 7.93
CA GLY A 41 -16.13 -3.78 7.12
C GLY A 41 -14.79 -3.28 7.72
N LEU A 42 -14.34 -2.13 7.20
CA LEU A 42 -13.02 -1.54 7.51
C LEU A 42 -13.07 -0.38 8.53
N SER A 43 -14.27 0.02 8.99
CA SER A 43 -14.47 1.22 9.82
C SER A 43 -13.73 1.15 11.15
N CYS A 44 -13.59 -0.04 11.72
CA CYS A 44 -12.85 -0.27 12.97
C CYS A 44 -11.33 -0.21 12.82
N LEU A 45 -10.81 -0.18 11.59
CA LEU A 45 -9.38 -0.20 11.33
C LEU A 45 -8.75 1.19 11.44
N GLN A 46 -7.54 1.22 11.99
CA GLN A 46 -6.73 2.43 12.03
C GLN A 46 -6.46 2.95 10.61
N PRO A 47 -6.30 4.28 10.43
CA PRO A 47 -5.97 4.85 9.12
C PRO A 47 -4.75 4.21 8.46
N ARG A 48 -3.71 3.91 9.26
CA ARG A 48 -2.50 3.23 8.79
C ARG A 48 -2.76 1.84 8.22
N THR A 49 -3.65 1.06 8.83
CA THR A 49 -4.03 -0.28 8.36
C THR A 49 -4.90 -0.21 7.10
N ARG A 50 -5.79 0.78 7.01
CA ARG A 50 -6.55 1.05 5.77
C ARG A 50 -5.63 1.44 4.61
N ALA A 51 -4.63 2.29 4.87
CA ALA A 51 -3.61 2.66 3.88
C ALA A 51 -2.77 1.44 3.44
N MET A 52 -2.42 0.55 4.37
CA MET A 52 -1.77 -0.72 4.06
C MET A 52 -2.61 -1.56 3.10
N ILE A 53 -3.91 -1.72 3.35
CA ILE A 53 -4.84 -2.48 2.49
C ILE A 53 -4.94 -1.84 1.09
N ALA A 54 -5.05 -0.52 1.02
CA ALA A 54 -5.11 0.21 -0.25
C ALA A 54 -3.85 0.00 -1.09
N GLN A 55 -2.66 0.14 -0.47
CA GLN A 55 -1.40 -0.09 -1.18
C GLN A 55 -1.19 -1.56 -1.55
N LEU A 56 -1.64 -2.50 -0.71
CA LEU A 56 -1.57 -3.93 -1.01
C LEU A 56 -2.40 -4.24 -2.26
N THR A 57 -3.69 -3.89 -2.24
CA THR A 57 -4.63 -4.19 -3.33
C THR A 57 -4.23 -3.54 -4.66
N ALA A 58 -3.63 -2.34 -4.63
CA ALA A 58 -3.06 -1.71 -5.82
C ALA A 58 -1.91 -2.51 -6.47
N ARG A 59 -1.22 -3.38 -5.71
CA ARG A 59 -0.06 -4.16 -6.17
C ARG A 59 -0.37 -5.63 -6.45
N VAL A 60 -1.31 -6.21 -5.71
CA VAL A 60 -1.63 -7.65 -5.76
C VAL A 60 -3.00 -7.95 -6.38
N GLY A 61 -3.81 -6.92 -6.63
CA GLY A 61 -5.19 -7.08 -7.10
C GLY A 61 -6.17 -7.40 -5.98
N PRO A 62 -7.34 -7.98 -6.32
CA PRO A 62 -8.41 -8.19 -5.36
C PRO A 62 -8.01 -9.11 -4.19
N ILE A 63 -8.57 -8.83 -3.02
CA ILE A 63 -8.48 -9.67 -1.83
C ILE A 63 -9.88 -9.89 -1.24
N GLU A 64 -10.07 -11.03 -0.58
CA GLU A 64 -11.25 -11.26 0.27
C GLU A 64 -10.82 -11.17 1.72
N ILE A 65 -11.35 -10.19 2.45
CA ILE A 65 -11.10 -10.03 3.89
C ILE A 65 -11.98 -11.00 4.65
N THR A 66 -11.35 -11.76 5.55
CA THR A 66 -12.00 -12.79 6.37
C THR A 66 -12.13 -12.36 7.83
N SER A 67 -11.28 -11.42 8.29
CA SER A 67 -11.35 -10.87 9.64
C SER A 67 -10.75 -9.46 9.74
N THR A 68 -11.38 -8.61 10.56
CA THR A 68 -10.89 -7.30 11.00
C THR A 68 -10.93 -7.24 12.53
N CYS A 69 -11.68 -6.35 13.17
CA CYS A 69 -11.63 -6.19 14.63
C CYS A 69 -12.54 -7.18 15.38
N GLY A 70 -13.45 -7.85 14.68
CA GLY A 70 -14.41 -8.80 15.27
C GLY A 70 -13.84 -10.21 15.47
N GLY A 71 -14.54 -11.00 16.28
CA GLY A 71 -14.18 -12.39 16.57
C GLY A 71 -13.20 -12.56 17.72
N ARG A 72 -12.80 -13.81 17.98
CA ARG A 72 -11.84 -14.16 19.03
C ARG A 72 -10.44 -14.24 18.46
N HIS A 73 -9.53 -13.50 19.07
CA HIS A 73 -8.11 -13.45 18.75
C HIS A 73 -7.26 -13.71 19.99
N ALA A 74 -5.97 -13.99 19.81
CA ALA A 74 -5.01 -14.11 20.90
C ALA A 74 -5.05 -12.86 21.81
N HIS A 75 -4.77 -13.04 23.11
CA HIS A 75 -4.94 -12.02 24.17
C HIS A 75 -4.33 -10.64 23.84
N ASN A 76 -3.24 -10.59 23.07
CA ASN A 76 -2.57 -9.35 22.67
C ASN A 76 -2.60 -9.07 21.16
N SER A 77 -3.57 -9.63 20.44
CA SER A 77 -3.70 -9.50 19.00
C SER A 77 -3.80 -8.05 18.52
N GLN A 78 -3.24 -7.78 17.35
CA GLN A 78 -3.36 -6.49 16.68
C GLN A 78 -4.78 -6.24 16.13
N HIS A 79 -5.60 -7.29 15.97
CA HIS A 79 -7.01 -7.14 15.59
C HIS A 79 -7.81 -6.30 16.59
N TYR A 80 -7.57 -6.49 17.90
CA TYR A 80 -8.24 -5.70 18.95
C TYR A 80 -7.85 -4.22 18.97
N ARG A 81 -6.78 -3.83 18.27
CA ARG A 81 -6.32 -2.44 18.18
C ARG A 81 -6.70 -1.79 16.84
N GLY A 82 -7.47 -2.50 15.99
CA GLY A 82 -7.74 -2.08 14.63
C GLY A 82 -6.49 -2.05 13.74
N ALA A 83 -5.43 -2.76 14.14
CA ALA A 83 -4.12 -2.71 13.52
C ALA A 83 -3.80 -3.94 12.66
N ALA A 84 -4.76 -4.84 12.43
CA ALA A 84 -4.57 -6.07 11.65
C ALA A 84 -5.76 -6.43 10.76
N VAL A 85 -5.46 -7.26 9.77
CA VAL A 85 -6.44 -7.85 8.85
C VAL A 85 -6.01 -9.27 8.49
N ASP A 86 -6.99 -10.16 8.41
CA ASP A 86 -6.83 -11.48 7.81
C ASP A 86 -7.58 -11.52 6.49
N PHE A 87 -6.95 -12.07 5.46
CA PHE A 87 -7.51 -12.08 4.11
C PHE A 87 -6.98 -13.23 3.25
N ARG A 88 -7.68 -13.51 2.15
CA ARG A 88 -7.23 -14.38 1.07
C ARG A 88 -6.95 -13.55 -0.19
N PRO A 89 -5.75 -13.67 -0.79
CA PRO A 89 -5.49 -13.01 -2.06
C PRO A 89 -6.31 -13.68 -3.17
N ARG A 90 -6.90 -12.87 -4.06
CA ARG A 90 -7.68 -13.32 -5.21
C ARG A 90 -7.03 -12.96 -6.54
N GLY A 91 -6.23 -11.89 -6.56
CA GLY A 91 -5.48 -11.45 -7.75
C GLY A 91 -4.05 -12.02 -7.88
N ALA A 92 -3.52 -12.69 -6.84
CA ALA A 92 -2.14 -13.17 -6.83
C ALA A 92 -1.96 -14.40 -5.93
N SER A 93 -0.83 -15.11 -6.07
CA SER A 93 -0.48 -16.21 -5.17
C SER A 93 -0.15 -15.72 -3.76
N VAL A 94 -0.29 -16.59 -2.75
CA VAL A 94 0.09 -16.30 -1.36
C VAL A 94 1.56 -15.87 -1.27
N GLY A 95 2.46 -16.57 -1.99
CA GLY A 95 3.88 -16.25 -2.01
C GLY A 95 4.18 -14.86 -2.56
N ALA A 96 3.56 -14.49 -3.69
CA ALA A 96 3.70 -13.17 -4.30
C ALA A 96 3.15 -12.07 -3.37
N THR A 97 2.00 -12.31 -2.75
CA THR A 97 1.35 -11.39 -1.82
C THR A 97 2.24 -11.12 -0.59
N LEU A 98 2.79 -12.18 0.02
CA LEU A 98 3.73 -12.05 1.14
C LEU A 98 5.02 -11.31 0.72
N ALA A 99 5.50 -11.50 -0.52
CA ALA A 99 6.66 -10.77 -1.03
C ALA A 99 6.39 -9.26 -1.13
N VAL A 100 5.20 -8.87 -1.59
CA VAL A 100 4.77 -7.46 -1.62
C VAL A 100 4.66 -6.89 -0.21
N LEU A 101 3.99 -7.59 0.71
CA LEU A 101 3.83 -7.15 2.10
C LEU A 101 5.17 -6.93 2.82
N ARG A 102 6.16 -7.82 2.60
CA ARG A 102 7.52 -7.65 3.18
C ARG A 102 8.20 -6.35 2.73
N GLY A 103 7.91 -5.89 1.52
CA GLY A 103 8.46 -4.65 0.96
C GLY A 103 7.71 -3.38 1.37
N MET A 104 6.62 -3.49 2.13
CA MET A 104 5.83 -2.33 2.56
C MET A 104 6.32 -1.82 3.93
N PRO A 105 6.67 -0.51 4.06
CA PRO A 105 7.25 0.03 5.30
C PRO A 105 6.27 0.06 6.46
N GLN A 106 4.97 0.25 6.19
CA GLN A 106 3.94 0.30 7.23
C GLN A 106 3.64 -1.05 7.89
N VAL A 107 4.07 -2.16 7.29
CA VAL A 107 3.81 -3.53 7.77
C VAL A 107 4.67 -3.84 9.00
N GLY A 108 4.01 -4.19 10.10
CA GLY A 108 4.57 -4.56 11.38
C GLY A 108 4.85 -6.06 11.47
N GLY A 109 3.83 -6.88 11.24
CA GLY A 109 3.90 -8.33 11.20
C GLY A 109 3.10 -8.91 10.03
N ILE A 110 3.50 -10.12 9.62
CA ILE A 110 2.84 -10.90 8.57
C ILE A 110 2.89 -12.39 8.92
N GLY A 111 1.90 -13.14 8.47
CA GLY A 111 1.85 -14.59 8.61
C GLY A 111 1.01 -15.21 7.51
N SER A 112 1.18 -16.51 7.29
CA SER A 112 0.28 -17.28 6.43
C SER A 112 -0.08 -18.58 7.11
N TYR A 113 -1.33 -19.00 6.97
CA TYR A 113 -1.87 -20.25 7.50
C TYR A 113 -2.19 -21.23 6.38
N ALA A 114 -2.48 -22.48 6.75
CA ALA A 114 -3.01 -23.47 5.81
C ALA A 114 -4.29 -22.93 5.13
N GLY A 115 -4.52 -23.31 3.87
CA GLY A 115 -5.67 -22.84 3.11
C GLY A 115 -5.56 -21.40 2.57
N GLY A 116 -4.34 -20.84 2.56
CA GLY A 116 -4.03 -19.59 1.86
C GLY A 116 -4.48 -18.31 2.56
N LEU A 117 -4.82 -18.39 3.85
CA LEU A 117 -5.12 -17.24 4.68
C LEU A 117 -3.83 -16.49 5.03
N ILE A 118 -3.85 -15.16 4.91
CA ILE A 118 -2.73 -14.28 5.25
C ILE A 118 -3.16 -13.35 6.38
N HIS A 119 -2.32 -13.24 7.39
CA HIS A 119 -2.36 -12.19 8.41
C HIS A 119 -1.40 -11.07 8.03
N ALA A 120 -1.84 -9.83 8.15
CA ALA A 120 -0.98 -8.65 8.06
C ALA A 120 -1.39 -7.59 9.08
N ASP A 121 -0.42 -7.01 9.77
CA ASP A 121 -0.65 -5.98 10.77
C ASP A 121 0.30 -4.78 10.60
N THR A 122 -0.07 -3.65 11.21
CA THR A 122 0.71 -2.41 11.25
C THR A 122 1.27 -2.10 12.63
N GLY A 123 1.38 -3.12 13.50
CA GLY A 123 1.94 -2.99 14.84
C GLY A 123 3.46 -2.80 14.84
N PRO A 124 4.11 -2.93 16.02
CA PRO A 124 5.58 -2.88 16.10
C PRO A 124 6.23 -3.89 15.16
N ARG A 125 7.29 -3.47 14.46
CA ARG A 125 7.91 -4.27 13.39
C ARG A 125 8.56 -5.54 13.94
N ARG A 126 7.88 -6.66 13.75
CA ARG A 126 8.26 -8.03 14.13
C ARG A 126 7.92 -8.94 12.94
N LEU A 127 8.69 -8.81 11.87
CA LEU A 127 8.42 -9.49 10.60
C LEU A 127 8.43 -11.02 10.79
N ALA A 128 7.29 -11.66 10.52
CA ALA A 128 7.01 -13.10 10.47
C ALA A 128 6.98 -13.85 11.82
N TRP A 129 5.77 -14.27 12.24
CA TRP A 129 5.56 -15.04 13.48
C TRP A 129 5.46 -16.56 13.28
N HIS A 130 5.18 -17.07 12.07
CA HIS A 130 5.07 -18.52 11.81
C HIS A 130 5.84 -19.02 10.57
N GLY A 131 6.39 -20.25 10.71
CA GLY A 131 6.93 -21.10 9.63
C GLY A 131 8.38 -20.81 9.20
N ARG A 132 9.39 -21.42 9.84
CA ARG A 132 10.80 -21.52 9.40
C ARG A 132 11.37 -20.23 8.73
N ALA A 133 10.94 -19.04 9.16
CA ALA A 133 11.19 -17.78 8.45
C ALA A 133 12.37 -17.00 9.02
N ARG A 134 12.87 -17.40 10.19
CA ARG A 134 14.02 -16.79 10.87
C ARG A 134 15.26 -16.69 9.96
N HIS A 135 15.43 -17.64 9.03
CA HIS A 135 16.53 -17.65 8.05
C HIS A 135 16.18 -17.10 6.65
N ARG A 136 14.92 -16.79 6.34
CA ARG A 136 14.49 -16.32 5.00
C ARG A 136 14.33 -14.81 4.86
N VAL A 137 14.25 -14.07 5.97
CA VAL A 137 14.10 -12.60 5.98
C VAL A 137 15.24 -11.93 5.21
N ALA A 138 16.49 -12.34 5.42
CA ALA A 138 17.64 -11.79 4.72
C ALA A 138 17.61 -12.01 3.19
N ARG A 139 17.06 -13.14 2.71
CA ARG A 139 17.01 -13.46 1.27
C ARG A 139 15.88 -12.74 0.53
N ALA A 140 14.74 -12.51 1.20
CA ALA A 140 13.57 -11.87 0.58
C ALA A 140 13.79 -10.36 0.32
N HIS A 141 14.50 -9.64 1.19
CA HIS A 141 14.88 -8.24 0.95
C HIS A 141 15.71 -8.08 -0.34
N ARG A 142 16.67 -8.99 -0.60
CA ARG A 142 17.43 -9.01 -1.86
C ARG A 142 16.56 -9.30 -3.08
N SER A 143 15.50 -10.09 -2.92
CA SER A 143 14.61 -10.44 -4.05
C SER A 143 13.59 -9.33 -4.34
N TYR A 144 13.07 -8.62 -3.33
CA TYR A 144 12.22 -7.44 -3.56
C TYR A 144 13.03 -6.29 -4.17
N ALA A 145 14.26 -6.04 -3.70
CA ALA A 145 15.17 -5.11 -4.37
C ALA A 145 15.34 -5.48 -5.86
N ARG A 146 15.58 -6.76 -6.17
CA ARG A 146 15.68 -7.25 -7.56
C ARG A 146 14.37 -7.13 -8.35
N TYR A 147 13.22 -7.37 -7.74
CA TYR A 147 11.91 -7.20 -8.38
C TYR A 147 11.60 -5.72 -8.66
N ALA A 148 11.87 -4.84 -7.71
CA ALA A 148 11.73 -3.39 -7.87
C ALA A 148 12.67 -2.85 -8.96
N VAL A 149 13.89 -3.37 -9.05
CA VAL A 149 14.85 -3.05 -10.13
C VAL A 149 14.37 -3.58 -11.48
N ARG A 150 13.83 -4.80 -11.55
CA ARG A 150 13.32 -5.40 -12.80
C ARG A 150 12.10 -4.69 -13.36
N ARG A 151 11.28 -4.08 -12.50
CA ARG A 151 10.06 -3.36 -12.87
C ARG A 151 10.25 -1.84 -12.80
N GLY A 152 11.43 -1.36 -13.22
CA GLY A 152 11.81 0.06 -13.21
C GLY A 152 10.65 0.98 -13.62
N PRO A 153 10.63 2.24 -13.13
CA PRO A 153 9.48 3.12 -13.25
C PRO A 153 9.03 3.16 -14.71
N HIS A 154 7.82 2.66 -14.98
CA HIS A 154 7.19 2.77 -16.29
C HIS A 154 7.10 4.27 -16.59
N ARG A 155 8.04 4.77 -17.41
CA ARG A 155 7.86 6.02 -18.13
C ARG A 155 6.76 5.74 -19.14
N SER A 156 5.53 6.11 -18.80
CA SER A 156 4.45 6.17 -19.77
C SER A 156 4.86 7.17 -20.85
N GLY A 157 5.13 6.64 -22.04
CA GLY A 157 5.39 7.43 -23.24
C GLY A 157 4.15 8.22 -23.62
N ALA A 158 4.39 9.46 -24.03
CA ALA A 158 3.44 10.29 -24.74
C ALA A 158 3.04 9.61 -26.07
N VAL A 159 1.75 9.68 -26.37
CA VAL A 159 1.21 9.57 -27.74
C VAL A 159 0.37 10.82 -27.95
#